data_AF-A0A1X2IQC7-F1
#
_entry.id   AF-A0A1X2IQC7-F1
#
_cell.length_a   1.000
_cell.length_b   1.000
_cell.length_c   1.000
_cell.angle_alpha   90.00
_cell.angle_beta   90.00
_cell.angle_gamma   90.00
#
_symmetry.space_group_name_H-M   'P 1'
#
loop_
_entity.id
_entity.type
_entity.pdbx_description
1 polymer ?
#
loop_
_entity_poly.entity_id
_entity_poly.type
_entity_poly.pdbx_seq_one_letter_code
_entity_poly.pdbx_strand_id
1 'polypeptide(L)'
;MMDVHGPLTPPVDHGDDDYDISKQQQQQQPSVKFDLSSITITTASEPIEHQQTIKDPQLPSPCIDISAHMVPDSILVALLDREQEMKGLVQHNLPFFQTVQQHIGPAQWPAFETVLYCDRQQLPDKEWMSRIEHWLDQVPSMVGTFKELVGYVEQEEEYGDDDDDDQTRTYNNQCSFLNHVDLSHIRQYPERLQAFKSSYPQFFINCQQVLSNDTMSKLETTLYTPKAKLSDDQWKGAIKKQLSPYPNLMDQLKEIIAYEVDDE
;
A
#
# COMPACT_ATOMS: atom_id res chain seq x y z
N MET A 1 1.95 -68.55 -35.02
CA MET A 1 1.08 -68.55 -33.82
C MET A 1 1.39 -67.23 -33.12
N MET A 2 0.71 -66.13 -33.48
CA MET A 2 -0.56 -65.63 -32.90
C MET A 2 -0.35 -65.35 -31.40
N ASP A 3 -0.49 -64.14 -30.84
CA ASP A 3 -1.58 -63.16 -30.98
C ASP A 3 -1.11 -61.70 -30.73
N VAL A 4 -1.46 -60.72 -31.58
CA VAL A 4 -2.64 -59.81 -31.61
C VAL A 4 -2.59 -58.67 -30.57
N HIS A 5 -2.35 -57.46 -31.09
CA HIS A 5 -2.56 -56.16 -30.44
C HIS A 5 -4.04 -55.91 -30.13
N GLY A 6 -4.35 -55.38 -28.94
CA GLY A 6 -5.65 -54.80 -28.58
C GLY A 6 -5.53 -53.29 -28.33
N PRO A 7 -6.49 -52.46 -28.80
CA PRO A 7 -6.38 -51.00 -28.78
C PRO A 7 -6.85 -50.36 -27.45
N LEU A 8 -6.19 -49.24 -27.12
CA LEU A 8 -6.58 -48.28 -26.09
C LEU A 8 -7.77 -47.44 -26.58
N THR A 9 -8.85 -47.42 -25.81
CA THR A 9 -9.86 -46.35 -25.88
C THR A 9 -10.32 -46.01 -24.45
N PRO A 10 -10.22 -44.76 -24.00
CA PRO A 10 -10.90 -44.31 -22.79
C PRO A 10 -12.39 -44.03 -23.06
N PRO A 11 -13.27 -44.17 -22.06
CA PRO A 11 -14.69 -43.87 -22.21
C PRO A 11 -14.92 -42.36 -22.36
N VAL A 12 -15.84 -42.05 -23.28
CA VAL A 12 -16.47 -40.73 -23.46
C VAL A 12 -17.46 -40.55 -22.31
N ASP A 13 -17.22 -39.57 -21.44
CA ASP A 13 -18.21 -39.15 -20.44
C ASP A 13 -18.98 -37.95 -21.00
N HIS A 14 -20.26 -38.19 -21.25
CA HIS A 14 -21.25 -37.19 -21.65
C HIS A 14 -22.04 -36.79 -20.40
N GLY A 15 -21.59 -35.72 -19.75
CA GLY A 15 -22.35 -35.00 -18.73
C GLY A 15 -22.84 -33.67 -19.30
N ASP A 16 -24.02 -33.69 -19.92
CA ASP A 16 -24.82 -32.50 -20.20
C ASP A 16 -25.39 -31.97 -18.87
N ASP A 17 -24.70 -31.00 -18.26
CA ASP A 17 -25.25 -30.19 -17.17
C ASP A 17 -25.54 -28.77 -17.71
N ASP A 18 -26.74 -28.63 -18.24
CA ASP A 18 -27.39 -27.38 -18.65
C ASP A 18 -27.77 -26.58 -17.39
N TYR A 19 -26.81 -25.81 -16.86
CA TYR A 19 -27.06 -24.84 -15.78
C TYR A 19 -27.42 -23.48 -16.38
N ASP A 20 -28.74 -23.23 -16.46
CA ASP A 20 -29.33 -21.92 -16.72
C ASP A 20 -29.04 -20.95 -15.56
N ILE A 21 -27.94 -20.20 -15.68
CA ILE A 21 -27.60 -19.06 -14.81
C ILE A 21 -28.11 -17.77 -15.48
N SER A 22 -29.43 -17.66 -15.61
CA SER A 22 -30.11 -16.41 -16.02
C SER A 22 -30.85 -15.79 -14.82
N LYS A 23 -30.10 -15.43 -13.78
CA LYS A 23 -30.55 -14.42 -12.81
C LYS A 23 -29.58 -13.26 -12.80
N GLN A 24 -29.78 -12.35 -13.75
CA GLN A 24 -29.28 -10.99 -13.69
C GLN A 24 -29.80 -10.33 -12.41
N GLN A 25 -28.99 -10.37 -11.35
CA GLN A 25 -29.09 -9.37 -10.30
C GLN A 25 -28.64 -8.06 -10.93
N GLN A 26 -29.60 -7.18 -11.23
CA GLN A 26 -29.33 -5.77 -11.45
C GLN A 26 -28.80 -5.19 -10.14
N GLN A 27 -27.51 -5.36 -9.90
CA GLN A 27 -26.80 -4.62 -8.87
C GLN A 27 -26.85 -3.14 -9.29
N GLN A 28 -27.62 -2.37 -8.52
CA GLN A 28 -27.70 -0.93 -8.69
C GLN A 28 -26.31 -0.37 -8.41
N GLN A 29 -25.60 0.05 -9.47
CA GLN A 29 -24.31 0.70 -9.32
C GLN A 29 -24.54 2.03 -8.58
N PRO A 30 -23.81 2.30 -7.48
CA PRO A 30 -23.85 3.60 -6.83
C PRO A 30 -23.22 4.63 -7.77
N SER A 31 -24.04 5.33 -8.57
CA SER A 31 -23.61 6.49 -9.35
C SER A 31 -23.64 7.72 -8.48
N VAL A 32 -22.49 8.37 -8.31
CA VAL A 32 -22.34 9.64 -7.62
C VAL A 32 -22.26 10.73 -8.67
N LYS A 33 -23.30 11.56 -8.77
CA LYS A 33 -23.32 12.71 -9.68
C LYS A 33 -22.75 13.92 -8.97
N PHE A 34 -21.62 14.42 -9.46
CA PHE A 34 -21.08 15.69 -9.02
C PHE A 34 -21.69 16.81 -9.84
N ASP A 35 -22.47 17.68 -9.18
CA ASP A 35 -22.99 18.89 -9.79
C ASP A 35 -21.96 20.01 -9.60
N LEU A 36 -21.15 20.24 -10.63
CA LEU A 36 -20.17 21.32 -10.63
C LEU A 36 -20.92 22.63 -10.85
N SER A 37 -21.41 23.22 -9.77
CA SER A 37 -21.98 24.56 -9.80
C SER A 37 -20.92 25.52 -10.34
N SER A 38 -21.28 26.23 -11.40
CA SER A 38 -20.40 27.06 -12.22
C SER A 38 -19.46 27.89 -11.36
N ILE A 39 -18.17 27.52 -11.34
CA ILE A 39 -17.12 28.35 -10.76
C ILE A 39 -17.02 29.58 -11.67
N THR A 40 -17.74 30.63 -11.31
CA THR A 40 -17.66 31.93 -11.97
C THR A 40 -16.29 32.50 -11.64
N ILE A 41 -15.31 32.23 -12.50
CA ILE A 41 -14.00 32.87 -12.45
C ILE A 41 -14.26 34.36 -12.71
N THR A 42 -14.41 35.11 -11.62
CA THR A 42 -14.62 36.56 -11.66
C THR A 42 -13.26 37.18 -11.93
N THR A 43 -12.88 37.20 -13.21
CA THR A 43 -11.76 38.01 -13.67
C THR A 43 -12.22 39.46 -13.63
N ALA A 44 -11.77 40.19 -12.60
CA ALA A 44 -12.07 41.59 -12.43
C ALA A 44 -11.56 42.39 -13.64
N SER A 45 -12.48 42.94 -14.41
CA SER A 45 -12.23 44.03 -15.36
C SER A 45 -13.50 44.88 -15.45
N GLU A 46 -13.24 46.17 -15.56
CA GLU A 46 -14.04 47.35 -15.24
C GLU A 46 -15.41 47.53 -15.93
N PRO A 47 -16.24 48.48 -15.46
CA PRO A 47 -17.64 48.58 -15.81
C PRO A 47 -17.85 49.41 -17.07
N ILE A 48 -18.58 48.87 -18.04
CA ILE A 48 -19.30 49.67 -19.03
C ILE A 48 -20.72 49.14 -19.12
N GLU A 49 -21.66 49.94 -18.62
CA GLU A 49 -23.09 49.82 -18.88
C GLU A 49 -23.32 49.74 -20.39
N HIS A 50 -24.09 48.75 -20.86
CA HIS A 50 -25.29 48.97 -21.67
C HIS A 50 -26.09 47.66 -21.76
N GLN A 51 -27.35 47.75 -21.35
CA GLN A 51 -28.34 46.68 -21.32
C GLN A 51 -28.70 46.21 -22.74
N GLN A 52 -28.73 44.90 -22.96
CA GLN A 52 -29.67 44.24 -23.87
C GLN A 52 -29.83 42.76 -23.48
N THR A 53 -31.00 42.45 -22.92
CA THR A 53 -31.39 41.16 -22.37
C THR A 53 -31.77 40.20 -23.49
N ILE A 54 -30.82 39.44 -24.01
CA ILE A 54 -31.07 38.31 -24.90
C ILE A 54 -31.07 37.04 -24.03
N LYS A 55 -32.23 36.39 -23.91
CA LYS A 55 -32.38 35.08 -23.26
C LYS A 55 -31.71 34.02 -24.14
N ASP A 56 -30.44 33.74 -23.87
CA ASP A 56 -29.74 32.62 -24.50
C ASP A 56 -30.26 31.27 -23.96
N PRO A 57 -30.43 30.25 -24.83
CA PRO A 57 -30.80 28.91 -24.42
C PRO A 57 -29.69 28.30 -23.56
N GLN A 58 -30.02 28.04 -22.29
CA GLN A 58 -29.15 27.47 -21.28
C GLN A 58 -28.69 26.06 -21.72
N LEU A 59 -27.45 25.96 -22.19
CA LEU A 59 -26.83 24.67 -22.53
C LEU A 59 -26.72 23.81 -21.25
N PRO A 60 -27.06 22.51 -21.31
CA PRO A 60 -26.99 21.63 -20.15
C PRO A 60 -25.55 21.57 -19.63
N SER A 61 -25.36 21.83 -18.33
CA SER A 61 -24.06 21.72 -17.67
C SER A 61 -23.48 20.32 -17.90
N PRO A 62 -22.17 20.21 -18.24
CA PRO A 62 -21.53 18.91 -18.42
C PRO A 62 -21.52 18.15 -17.10
N CYS A 63 -22.32 17.10 -17.01
CA CYS A 63 -22.27 16.14 -15.90
C CYS A 63 -21.21 15.08 -16.24
N ILE A 64 -20.26 14.87 -15.32
CA ILE A 64 -19.30 13.76 -15.41
C ILE A 64 -19.87 12.65 -14.54
N ASP A 65 -20.26 11.54 -15.17
CA ASP A 65 -20.66 10.32 -14.47
C ASP A 65 -19.41 9.47 -14.22
N ILE A 66 -18.99 9.37 -12.97
CA ILE A 66 -17.86 8.53 -12.57
C ILE A 66 -18.45 7.21 -12.07
N SER A 67 -18.32 6.17 -12.89
CA SER A 67 -18.70 4.82 -12.50
C SER A 67 -17.67 4.26 -11.53
N ALA A 68 -17.98 4.32 -10.23
CA ALA A 68 -17.17 3.65 -9.21
C ALA A 68 -17.47 2.14 -9.24
N HIS A 69 -16.50 1.35 -9.69
CA HIS A 69 -16.56 -0.09 -9.57
C HIS A 69 -16.11 -0.49 -8.16
N MET A 70 -16.92 -1.26 -7.45
CA MET A 70 -16.49 -1.89 -6.20
C MET A 70 -15.30 -2.80 -6.53
N VAL A 71 -14.14 -2.47 -5.98
CA VAL A 71 -12.93 -3.28 -6.08
C VAL A 71 -13.10 -4.45 -5.11
N PRO A 72 -13.08 -5.72 -5.57
CA PRO A 72 -13.15 -6.86 -4.68
C PRO A 72 -12.01 -6.85 -3.65
N ASP A 73 -12.30 -7.24 -2.41
CA ASP A 73 -11.30 -7.31 -1.31
C ASP A 73 -10.15 -8.29 -1.59
N SER A 74 -10.28 -9.11 -2.64
CA SER A 74 -9.24 -10.03 -3.13
C SER A 74 -8.16 -9.36 -3.98
N ILE A 75 -8.31 -8.07 -4.33
CA ILE A 75 -7.31 -7.32 -5.10
C ILE A 75 -6.26 -6.78 -4.13
N LEU A 76 -5.10 -7.42 -4.10
CA LEU A 76 -3.97 -7.04 -3.23
C LEU A 76 -2.91 -6.24 -3.97
N VAL A 77 -3.00 -6.18 -5.31
CA VAL A 77 -2.06 -5.52 -6.22
C VAL A 77 -2.81 -4.49 -7.04
N ALA A 78 -2.21 -3.31 -7.26
CA ALA A 78 -2.85 -2.21 -8.00
C ALA A 78 -3.05 -2.48 -9.50
N LEU A 79 -2.50 -3.59 -10.03
CA LEU A 79 -2.54 -3.96 -11.44
C LEU A 79 -3.88 -4.64 -11.79
N LEU A 80 -4.79 -3.95 -12.48
CA LEU A 80 -6.09 -4.50 -12.89
C LEU A 80 -5.94 -5.51 -14.04
N ASP A 81 -5.21 -5.12 -15.09
CA ASP A 81 -4.75 -5.97 -16.18
C ASP A 81 -3.30 -6.36 -15.91
N ARG A 82 -3.12 -7.32 -14.99
CA ARG A 82 -1.80 -7.69 -14.47
C ARG A 82 -0.80 -8.02 -15.57
N GLU A 83 -1.20 -8.75 -16.60
CA GLU A 83 -0.26 -9.11 -17.68
C GLU A 83 0.24 -7.87 -18.42
N GLN A 84 -0.68 -7.00 -18.87
CA GLN A 84 -0.31 -5.86 -19.71
C GLN A 84 0.37 -4.75 -18.89
N GLU A 85 -0.11 -4.49 -17.69
CA GLU A 85 0.48 -3.48 -16.81
C GLU A 85 1.86 -3.90 -16.31
N MET A 86 2.06 -5.19 -16.01
CA MET A 86 3.38 -5.72 -15.62
C MET A 86 4.39 -5.57 -16.76
N LYS A 87 4.00 -5.78 -18.03
CA LYS A 87 4.87 -5.51 -19.19
C LYS A 87 5.29 -4.04 -19.25
N GLY A 88 4.36 -3.11 -19.02
CA GLY A 88 4.67 -1.69 -18.92
C GLY A 88 5.62 -1.38 -17.76
N LEU A 89 5.37 -1.97 -16.59
CA LEU A 89 6.18 -1.78 -15.39
C LEU A 89 7.61 -2.28 -15.59
N VAL A 90 7.80 -3.43 -16.27
CA VAL A 90 9.13 -3.95 -16.64
C VAL A 90 9.86 -3.00 -17.59
N GLN A 91 9.16 -2.45 -18.59
CA GLN A 91 9.74 -1.49 -19.53
C GLN A 91 10.18 -0.18 -18.87
N HIS A 92 9.43 0.30 -17.88
CA HIS A 92 9.77 1.53 -17.14
C HIS A 92 10.87 1.32 -16.10
N ASN A 93 11.01 0.10 -15.57
CA ASN A 93 11.94 -0.23 -14.49
C ASN A 93 13.03 -1.23 -14.95
N LEU A 94 13.50 -1.11 -16.19
CA LEU A 94 14.48 -2.02 -16.81
C LEU A 94 15.71 -2.31 -15.92
N PRO A 95 16.35 -1.32 -15.26
CA PRO A 95 17.54 -1.60 -14.44
C PRO A 95 17.27 -2.60 -13.30
N PHE A 96 16.11 -2.47 -12.66
CA PHE A 96 15.68 -3.40 -11.61
C PHE A 96 15.47 -4.80 -12.18
N PHE A 97 14.67 -4.94 -13.25
CA PHE A 97 14.38 -6.25 -13.85
C PHE A 97 15.60 -6.92 -14.50
N GLN A 98 16.57 -6.15 -15.00
CA GLN A 98 17.86 -6.70 -15.43
C GLN A 98 18.64 -7.29 -14.26
N THR A 99 18.61 -6.65 -13.09
CA THR A 99 19.25 -7.16 -11.88
C THR A 99 18.56 -8.44 -11.40
N VAL A 100 17.23 -8.47 -11.43
CA VAL A 100 16.43 -9.67 -11.14
C VAL A 100 16.77 -10.80 -12.13
N GLN A 101 16.85 -10.50 -13.43
CA GLN A 101 17.21 -11.48 -14.45
C GLN A 101 18.62 -12.04 -14.28
N GLN A 102 19.58 -11.20 -13.91
CA GLN A 102 20.94 -11.62 -13.60
C GLN A 102 20.98 -12.53 -12.36
N HIS A 103 20.15 -12.23 -11.35
CA HIS A 103 20.07 -13.00 -10.12
C HIS A 103 19.46 -14.40 -10.36
N ILE A 104 18.31 -14.48 -11.03
CA ILE A 104 17.62 -15.74 -11.34
C ILE A 104 18.42 -16.56 -12.37
N GLY A 105 19.09 -15.88 -13.30
CA GLY A 105 19.88 -16.50 -14.34
C GLY A 105 19.06 -16.94 -15.57
N PRO A 106 19.73 -17.11 -16.72
CA PRO A 106 19.06 -17.29 -18.01
C PRO A 106 18.31 -18.61 -18.16
N ALA A 107 18.71 -19.65 -17.42
CA ALA A 107 18.06 -20.96 -17.49
C ALA A 107 16.70 -20.99 -16.79
N GLN A 108 16.54 -20.19 -15.73
CA GLN A 108 15.32 -20.15 -14.90
C GLN A 108 14.42 -18.98 -15.27
N TRP A 109 14.95 -17.95 -15.93
CA TRP A 109 14.20 -16.76 -16.35
C TRP A 109 12.88 -17.07 -17.08
N PRO A 110 12.79 -18.00 -18.06
CA PRO A 110 11.52 -18.26 -18.74
C PRO A 110 10.42 -18.78 -17.80
N ALA A 111 10.78 -19.55 -16.77
CA ALA A 111 9.83 -20.03 -15.78
C ALA A 111 9.37 -18.90 -14.84
N PHE A 112 10.30 -18.05 -14.41
CA PHE A 112 9.97 -16.84 -13.66
C PHE A 112 9.08 -15.89 -14.46
N GLU A 113 9.41 -15.65 -15.74
CA GLU A 113 8.67 -14.79 -16.66
C GLU A 113 7.23 -15.25 -16.85
N THR A 114 7.01 -16.58 -16.88
CA THR A 114 5.67 -17.17 -16.91
C THR A 114 4.86 -16.83 -15.66
N VAL A 115 5.48 -16.82 -14.47
CA VAL A 115 4.82 -16.39 -13.23
C VAL A 115 4.59 -14.88 -13.24
N LEU A 116 5.59 -14.11 -13.65
CA LEU A 116 5.58 -12.64 -13.66
C LEU A 116 4.41 -12.09 -14.48
N TYR A 117 4.16 -12.64 -15.66
CA TYR A 117 3.10 -12.19 -16.58
C TYR A 117 1.83 -13.04 -16.52
N CYS A 118 1.66 -13.89 -15.52
CA CYS A 118 0.47 -14.72 -15.38
C CYS A 118 -0.80 -13.87 -15.19
N ASP A 119 -1.92 -14.22 -15.82
CA ASP A 119 -3.21 -13.50 -15.64
C ASP A 119 -3.74 -13.69 -14.20
N ARG A 120 -4.33 -12.64 -13.63
CA ARG A 120 -4.96 -12.66 -12.30
C ARG A 120 -6.02 -13.75 -12.15
N GLN A 121 -6.74 -14.09 -13.21
CA GLN A 121 -7.74 -15.17 -13.21
C GLN A 121 -7.11 -16.56 -13.07
N GLN A 122 -5.85 -16.72 -13.50
CA GLN A 122 -5.13 -17.99 -13.43
C GLN A 122 -4.39 -18.17 -12.10
N LEU A 123 -3.91 -17.07 -11.52
CA LEU A 123 -3.12 -17.09 -10.30
C LEU A 123 -3.51 -15.91 -9.39
N PRO A 124 -4.20 -16.14 -8.26
CA PRO A 124 -4.60 -15.08 -7.33
C PRO A 124 -3.41 -14.27 -6.81
N ASP A 125 -3.63 -13.00 -6.46
CA ASP A 125 -2.54 -12.07 -6.09
C ASP A 125 -1.67 -12.59 -4.94
N LYS A 126 -2.26 -13.19 -3.90
CA LYS A 126 -1.52 -13.77 -2.77
C LYS A 126 -0.59 -14.90 -3.21
N GLU A 127 -1.08 -15.81 -4.05
CA GLU A 127 -0.28 -16.93 -4.55
C GLU A 127 0.76 -16.48 -5.56
N TRP A 128 0.41 -15.53 -6.43
CA TRP A 128 1.33 -14.89 -7.36
C TRP A 128 2.50 -14.24 -6.62
N MET A 129 2.21 -13.43 -5.60
CA MET A 129 3.24 -12.79 -4.81
C MET A 129 4.12 -13.82 -4.09
N SER A 130 3.53 -14.82 -3.45
CA SER A 130 4.29 -15.90 -2.78
C SER A 130 5.24 -16.64 -3.74
N ARG A 131 4.83 -16.89 -4.99
CA ARG A 131 5.73 -17.50 -6.00
C ARG A 131 6.86 -16.57 -6.40
N ILE A 132 6.59 -15.28 -6.59
CA ILE A 132 7.64 -14.29 -6.89
C ILE A 132 8.63 -14.19 -5.71
N GLU A 133 8.15 -14.17 -4.47
CA GLU A 133 8.99 -14.19 -3.27
C GLU A 133 9.91 -15.41 -3.25
N HIS A 134 9.39 -16.59 -3.57
CA HIS A 134 10.18 -17.82 -3.66
C HIS A 134 11.32 -17.71 -4.69
N TRP A 135 11.08 -17.06 -5.84
CA TRP A 135 12.12 -16.82 -6.85
C TRP A 135 13.18 -15.79 -6.42
N LEU A 136 12.85 -14.93 -5.47
CA LEU A 136 13.69 -13.83 -4.99
C LEU A 136 14.16 -14.04 -3.54
N ASP A 137 14.03 -15.26 -3.01
CA ASP A 137 14.25 -15.60 -1.61
C ASP A 137 15.68 -15.31 -1.12
N GLN A 138 16.66 -15.47 -2.01
CA GLN A 138 18.06 -15.17 -1.73
C GLN A 138 18.37 -13.67 -1.63
N VAL A 139 17.48 -12.79 -2.10
CA VAL A 139 17.66 -11.34 -2.07
C VAL A 139 16.39 -10.63 -1.55
N PRO A 140 16.19 -10.61 -0.22
CA PRO A 140 14.98 -10.03 0.39
C PRO A 140 14.73 -8.55 0.04
N SER A 141 15.79 -7.78 -0.25
CA SER A 141 15.65 -6.39 -0.68
C SER A 141 14.94 -6.26 -2.04
N MET A 142 15.15 -7.21 -2.96
CA MET A 142 14.47 -7.21 -4.26
C MET A 142 12.98 -7.49 -4.11
N VAL A 143 12.58 -8.34 -3.15
CA VAL A 143 11.17 -8.59 -2.83
C VAL A 143 10.50 -7.31 -2.36
N GLY A 144 11.13 -6.58 -1.44
CA GLY A 144 10.61 -5.31 -0.94
C GLY A 144 10.37 -4.30 -2.07
N THR A 145 11.40 -4.06 -2.89
CA THR A 145 11.28 -3.17 -4.05
C THR A 145 10.22 -3.66 -5.05
N PHE A 146 10.09 -4.97 -5.26
CA PHE A 146 9.04 -5.52 -6.13
C PHE A 146 7.63 -5.23 -5.57
N LYS A 147 7.40 -5.51 -4.28
CA LYS A 147 6.12 -5.24 -3.59
C LYS A 147 5.75 -3.77 -3.70
N GLU A 148 6.70 -2.86 -3.49
CA GLU A 148 6.49 -1.42 -3.67
C GLU A 148 6.10 -1.07 -5.10
N LEU A 149 6.82 -1.59 -6.10
CA LEU A 149 6.57 -1.30 -7.52
C LEU A 149 5.16 -1.72 -7.95
N VAL A 150 4.71 -2.89 -7.52
CA VAL A 150 3.39 -3.42 -7.90
C VAL A 150 2.27 -2.94 -6.97
N GLY A 151 2.62 -2.22 -5.90
CA GLY A 151 1.68 -1.76 -4.88
C GLY A 151 1.02 -2.91 -4.13
N TYR A 152 1.78 -3.96 -3.81
CA TYR A 152 1.27 -5.09 -3.04
C TYR A 152 1.08 -4.68 -1.57
N VAL A 153 -0.17 -4.71 -1.09
CA VAL A 153 -0.51 -4.50 0.31
C VAL A 153 -0.79 -5.86 0.92
N GLU A 154 0.07 -6.30 1.82
CA GLU A 154 -0.13 -7.53 2.56
C GLU A 154 -1.30 -7.30 3.53
N GLN A 155 -2.40 -8.02 3.34
CA GLN A 155 -3.43 -8.08 4.36
C GLN A 155 -2.77 -8.75 5.56
N GLU A 156 -2.52 -7.98 6.62
CA GLU A 156 -2.35 -8.52 7.96
C GLU A 156 -3.63 -9.31 8.20
N GLU A 157 -3.56 -10.63 7.99
CA GLU A 157 -4.59 -11.53 8.45
C GLU A 157 -4.75 -11.17 9.92
N GLU A 158 -5.90 -10.58 10.26
CA GLU A 158 -6.25 -10.15 11.60
C GLU A 158 -6.37 -11.45 12.40
N TYR A 159 -5.21 -11.97 12.81
CA TYR A 159 -5.11 -13.22 13.54
C TYR A 159 -5.87 -12.99 14.83
N GLY A 160 -7.02 -13.66 14.91
CA GLY A 160 -7.73 -13.86 16.16
C GLY A 160 -6.72 -14.31 17.20
N ASP A 161 -6.77 -13.59 18.31
CA ASP A 161 -6.04 -13.75 19.57
C ASP A 161 -6.21 -15.16 20.15
N ASP A 162 -5.66 -16.18 19.50
CA ASP A 162 -5.52 -17.52 20.05
C ASP A 162 -4.03 -17.75 20.33
N ASP A 163 -3.68 -17.47 21.58
CA ASP A 163 -2.44 -17.83 22.28
C ASP A 163 -1.90 -19.21 21.86
N ASP A 164 -0.91 -19.27 20.97
CA ASP A 164 0.09 -20.34 21.04
C ASP A 164 1.42 -19.92 20.37
N ASP A 165 2.48 -20.01 21.19
CA ASP A 165 3.87 -19.71 20.89
C ASP A 165 4.42 -20.57 19.71
N ASP A 166 4.33 -20.09 18.46
CA ASP A 166 5.24 -20.60 17.42
C ASP A 166 5.85 -19.49 16.53
N GLN A 167 7.18 -19.47 16.54
CA GLN A 167 8.05 -18.45 15.98
C GLN A 167 8.29 -18.64 14.49
N THR A 168 7.31 -18.33 13.64
CA THR A 168 7.57 -18.12 12.21
C THR A 168 7.33 -16.67 11.82
N ARG A 169 8.21 -15.80 12.36
CA ARG A 169 8.42 -14.43 11.88
C ARG A 169 8.89 -14.45 10.43
N THR A 170 8.00 -14.14 9.50
CA THR A 170 8.35 -14.00 8.08
C THR A 170 8.10 -12.56 7.63
N TYR A 171 9.17 -11.76 7.70
CA TYR A 171 9.57 -10.66 6.82
C TYR A 171 8.51 -9.82 6.11
N ASN A 172 7.89 -8.87 6.83
CA ASN A 172 7.51 -7.58 6.25
C ASN A 172 8.47 -6.49 6.75
N ASN A 173 9.49 -6.21 5.93
CA ASN A 173 10.79 -5.70 6.36
C ASN A 173 10.97 -4.17 6.28
N GLN A 174 9.89 -3.40 6.13
CA GLN A 174 9.94 -1.95 6.36
C GLN A 174 9.34 -1.54 7.71
N CYS A 175 8.25 -2.17 8.14
CA CYS A 175 7.80 -2.04 9.54
C CYS A 175 8.69 -2.82 10.52
N SER A 176 9.35 -3.90 10.08
CA SER A 176 10.30 -4.62 10.95
C SER A 176 11.52 -3.77 11.32
N PHE A 177 12.03 -2.94 10.40
CA PHE A 177 13.13 -2.04 10.72
C PHE A 177 12.75 -1.08 11.85
N LEU A 178 11.57 -0.45 11.74
CA LEU A 178 11.05 0.47 12.75
C LEU A 178 10.74 -0.22 14.09
N ASN A 179 10.47 -1.52 14.10
CA ASN A 179 10.27 -2.28 15.34
C ASN A 179 11.55 -2.47 16.17
N HIS A 180 12.72 -2.33 15.54
CA HIS A 180 14.02 -2.44 16.20
C HIS A 180 14.59 -1.09 16.67
N VAL A 181 14.00 0.03 16.23
CA VAL A 181 14.48 1.36 16.63
C VAL A 181 14.26 1.56 18.13
N ASP A 182 15.36 1.67 18.87
CA ASP A 182 15.27 2.03 20.28
C ASP A 182 15.06 3.53 20.44
N LEU A 183 13.81 3.91 20.73
CA LEU A 183 13.42 5.31 20.91
C LEU A 183 14.32 6.07 21.89
N SER A 184 14.89 5.41 22.91
CA SER A 184 15.75 6.06 23.90
C SER A 184 17.12 6.50 23.37
N HIS A 185 17.59 5.96 22.24
CA HIS A 185 18.90 6.32 21.69
C HIS A 185 19.03 7.81 21.37
N ILE A 186 17.96 8.46 20.90
CA ILE A 186 17.97 9.91 20.62
C ILE A 186 18.34 10.76 21.85
N ARG A 187 18.14 10.25 23.07
CA ARG A 187 18.47 10.97 24.32
C ARG A 187 19.97 11.03 24.61
N GLN A 188 20.79 10.29 23.85
CA GLN A 188 22.25 10.43 23.88
C GLN A 188 22.72 11.71 23.18
N TYR A 189 21.85 12.35 22.38
CA TYR A 189 22.11 13.54 21.58
C TYR A 189 21.20 14.70 22.00
N PRO A 190 21.44 15.34 23.16
CA PRO A 190 20.56 16.37 23.70
C PRO A 190 20.40 17.59 22.78
N GLU A 191 21.44 17.93 22.00
CA GLU A 191 21.40 18.99 21.00
C GLU A 191 20.46 18.67 19.83
N ARG A 192 20.47 17.43 19.31
CA ARG A 192 19.52 16.96 18.28
C ARG A 192 18.10 17.02 18.82
N LEU A 193 17.91 16.53 20.05
CA LEU A 193 16.61 16.57 20.72
C LEU A 193 16.12 18.01 20.90
N GLN A 194 17.00 18.96 21.27
CA GLN A 194 16.64 20.37 21.39
C GLN A 194 16.25 21.01 20.05
N ALA A 195 16.90 20.62 18.94
CA ALA A 195 16.59 21.08 17.59
C ALA A 195 15.39 20.34 16.96
N PHE A 196 14.92 19.24 17.56
CA PHE A 196 13.95 18.31 16.99
C PHE A 196 12.69 18.97 16.41
N LYS A 197 12.12 19.96 17.12
CA LYS A 197 10.91 20.68 16.67
C LYS A 197 11.17 21.62 15.50
N SER A 198 12.36 22.20 15.41
CA SER A 198 12.74 23.02 14.26
C SER A 198 13.19 22.17 13.06
N SER A 199 13.81 21.02 13.29
CA SER A 199 14.28 20.11 12.22
C SER A 199 13.14 19.34 11.58
N TYR A 200 12.12 18.96 12.37
CA TYR A 200 11.00 18.13 11.91
C TYR A 200 9.63 18.81 12.11
N PRO A 201 9.40 20.02 11.57
CA PRO A 201 8.17 20.77 11.84
C PRO A 201 6.92 20.01 11.38
N GLN A 202 7.00 19.23 10.30
CA GLN A 202 5.89 18.45 9.77
C GLN A 202 5.37 17.39 10.76
N PHE A 203 6.27 16.73 11.50
CA PHE A 203 5.87 15.75 12.52
C PHE A 203 5.02 16.41 13.62
N PHE A 204 5.41 17.60 14.08
CA PHE A 204 4.66 18.34 15.09
C PHE A 204 3.33 18.88 14.55
N ILE A 205 3.27 19.28 13.29
CA ILE A 205 2.01 19.67 12.63
C ILE A 205 1.06 18.47 12.59
N ASN A 206 1.54 17.29 12.16
CA ASN A 206 0.74 16.06 12.13
C ASN A 206 0.23 15.69 13.53
N CYS A 207 1.10 15.80 14.55
CA CYS A 207 0.70 15.56 15.94
C CYS A 207 -0.40 16.54 16.39
N GLN A 208 -0.28 17.84 16.09
CA GLN A 208 -1.28 18.84 16.48
C GLN A 208 -2.65 18.65 15.79
N GLN A 209 -2.68 18.09 14.59
CA GLN A 209 -3.92 17.80 13.86
C GLN A 209 -4.67 16.60 14.45
N VAL A 210 -3.95 15.65 15.06
CA VAL A 210 -4.47 14.36 15.49
C VAL A 210 -4.64 14.26 17.01
N LEU A 211 -3.71 14.84 17.78
CA LEU A 211 -3.68 14.78 19.24
C LEU A 211 -4.49 15.93 19.85
N SER A 212 -5.11 15.67 21.00
CA SER A 212 -5.67 16.74 21.83
C SER A 212 -4.57 17.69 22.34
N ASN A 213 -4.89 18.95 22.60
CA ASN A 213 -3.93 19.93 23.14
C ASN A 213 -3.23 19.45 24.43
N ASP A 214 -3.95 18.74 25.31
CA ASP A 214 -3.38 18.18 26.54
C ASP A 214 -2.41 17.02 26.24
N THR A 215 -2.79 16.11 25.32
CA THR A 215 -1.91 15.01 24.89
C THR A 215 -0.65 15.54 24.19
N MET A 216 -0.79 16.55 23.33
CA MET A 216 0.33 17.18 22.64
C MET A 216 1.29 17.85 23.64
N SER A 217 0.76 18.60 24.62
CA SER A 217 1.57 19.24 25.65
C SER A 217 2.34 18.21 26.50
N LYS A 218 1.70 17.08 26.84
CA LYS A 218 2.34 15.95 27.53
C LYS A 218 3.43 15.30 26.68
N LEU A 219 3.19 15.15 25.37
CA LEU A 219 4.17 14.61 24.42
C LEU A 219 5.41 15.49 24.32
N GLU A 220 5.24 16.80 24.10
CA GLU A 220 6.36 17.74 24.08
C GLU A 220 7.13 17.70 25.41
N THR A 221 6.42 17.78 26.54
CA THR A 221 7.06 17.73 27.87
C THR A 221 7.87 16.44 28.06
N THR A 222 7.33 15.30 27.62
CA THR A 222 8.00 13.99 27.73
C THR A 222 9.23 13.95 26.83
N LEU A 223 9.10 14.32 25.55
CA LEU A 223 10.19 14.37 24.57
C LEU A 223 11.39 15.14 25.11
N TYR A 224 11.17 16.34 25.65
CA TYR A 224 12.25 17.21 26.15
C TYR A 224 12.69 16.94 27.60
N THR A 225 12.19 15.90 28.26
CA THR A 225 12.57 15.62 29.66
C THR A 225 14.00 15.03 29.74
N PRO A 226 14.92 15.63 30.52
CA PRO A 226 16.29 15.12 30.66
C PRO A 226 16.38 13.73 31.28
N LYS A 227 17.41 12.95 30.91
CA LYS A 227 17.67 11.59 31.43
C LYS A 227 17.80 11.53 32.96
N ALA A 228 18.26 12.60 33.59
CA ALA A 228 18.35 12.71 35.05
C ALA A 228 16.98 12.73 35.77
N LYS A 229 15.89 13.12 35.07
CA LYS A 229 14.54 13.20 35.66
C LYS A 229 13.66 11.99 35.34
N LEU A 230 13.92 11.33 34.22
CA LEU A 230 13.10 10.23 33.71
C LEU A 230 14.01 9.18 33.09
N SER A 231 13.95 7.95 33.61
CA SER A 231 14.70 6.82 33.05
C SER A 231 14.26 6.50 31.62
N ASP A 232 15.10 5.81 30.86
CA ASP A 232 14.82 5.50 29.45
C ASP A 232 13.58 4.62 29.29
N ASP A 233 13.39 3.63 30.16
CA ASP A 233 12.18 2.79 30.17
C ASP A 233 10.90 3.60 30.46
N GLN A 234 10.96 4.50 31.43
CA GLN A 234 9.82 5.36 31.76
C GLN A 234 9.51 6.36 30.65
N TRP A 235 10.55 6.94 30.03
CA TRP A 235 10.41 7.86 28.90
C TRP A 235 9.78 7.14 27.70
N LYS A 236 10.32 5.98 27.32
CA LYS A 236 9.81 5.13 26.23
C LYS A 236 8.36 4.71 26.49
N GLY A 237 8.04 4.30 27.72
CA GLY A 237 6.68 3.96 28.12
C GLY A 237 5.70 5.13 28.03
N ALA A 238 6.14 6.34 28.41
CA ALA A 238 5.32 7.55 28.31
C ALA A 238 5.05 7.97 26.85
N ILE A 239 6.07 7.92 25.99
CA ILE A 239 5.93 8.19 24.54
C ILE A 239 4.98 7.17 23.90
N LYS A 240 5.22 5.86 24.15
CA LYS A 240 4.35 4.80 23.64
C LYS A 240 2.90 4.98 24.11
N LYS A 241 2.68 5.31 25.38
CA LYS A 241 1.32 5.55 25.91
C LYS A 241 0.60 6.72 25.22
N GLN A 242 1.32 7.76 24.83
CA GLN A 242 0.71 8.94 24.19
C GLN A 242 0.42 8.72 22.70
N LEU A 243 1.26 7.93 22.03
CA LEU A 243 1.19 7.69 20.59
C LEU A 243 0.57 6.33 20.21
N SER A 244 0.29 5.43 21.16
CA SER A 244 -0.29 4.11 20.86
C SER A 244 -1.62 4.14 20.10
N PRO A 245 -2.52 5.14 20.26
CA PRO A 245 -3.73 5.20 19.45
C PRO A 245 -3.46 5.63 18.00
N TYR A 246 -2.24 6.05 17.66
CA TYR A 246 -1.86 6.69 16.40
C TYR A 246 -0.58 6.04 15.83
N PRO A 247 -0.67 4.80 15.32
CA PRO A 247 0.49 4.03 14.87
C PRO A 247 1.32 4.77 13.82
N ASN A 248 0.67 5.50 12.91
CA ASN A 248 1.33 6.33 11.90
C ASN A 248 2.26 7.40 12.51
N LEU A 249 1.89 8.02 13.64
CA LEU A 249 2.75 8.99 14.32
C LEU A 249 3.91 8.31 15.06
N MET A 250 3.67 7.12 15.62
CA MET A 250 4.73 6.31 16.24
C MET A 250 5.79 5.91 15.21
N ASP A 251 5.37 5.47 14.02
CA ASP A 251 6.29 5.06 12.96
C ASP A 251 7.07 6.24 12.38
N GLN A 252 6.42 7.40 12.17
CA GLN A 252 7.12 8.64 11.83
C GLN A 252 8.17 9.02 12.89
N LEU A 253 7.85 8.90 14.17
CA LEU A 253 8.80 9.21 15.24
C LEU A 253 10.00 8.25 15.23
N LYS A 254 9.76 6.94 15.03
CA LYS A 254 10.83 5.94 14.92
C LYS A 254 11.72 6.20 13.71
N GLU A 255 11.14 6.54 12.56
CA GLU A 255 11.88 6.85 11.34
C GLU A 255 12.80 8.05 11.56
N ILE A 256 12.28 9.13 12.15
CA ILE A 256 13.06 10.33 12.49
C ILE A 256 14.22 9.97 13.45
N ILE A 257 13.94 9.15 14.48
CA ILE A 257 14.97 8.75 15.44
C ILE A 257 16.03 7.85 14.79
N ALA A 258 15.64 6.93 13.91
CA ALA A 258 16.59 6.11 13.17
C ALA A 258 17.52 7.00 12.33
N TYR A 259 16.95 7.94 11.57
CA TYR A 259 17.70 8.90 10.79
C TYR A 259 18.69 9.73 11.63
N GLU A 260 18.22 10.27 12.77
CA GLU A 260 19.06 11.09 13.66
C GLU A 260 20.11 10.29 14.44
N VAL A 261 20.03 8.96 14.52
CA VAL A 261 21.01 8.13 15.23
C VAL A 261 22.00 7.49 14.26
N ASP A 262 21.57 7.16 13.04
CA ASP A 262 22.41 6.51 12.02
C ASP A 262 23.35 7.50 11.28
N ASP A 263 23.11 8.81 11.37
CA ASP A 263 23.97 9.88 10.80
C ASP A 263 25.33 10.09 11.57
N GLU A 264 25.83 9.08 12.31
CA GLU A 264 27.16 9.05 12.96
C GLU A 264 28.11 7.99 12.36
#